data_AF-A0A5N8VQ37-F1
#
_entry.id   AF-A0A5N8VQ37-F1
#
_cell.length_a   1.000
_cell.length_b   1.000
_cell.length_c   1.000
_cell.angle_alpha   90.00
_cell.angle_beta   90.00
_cell.angle_gamma   90.00
#
_symmetry.space_group_name_H-M   'P 1'
#
loop_
_entity.id
_entity.type
_entity.pdbx_description
1 polymer ?
#
loop_
_entity_poly.entity_id
_entity_poly.type
_entity_poly.pdbx_seq_one_letter_code
_entity_poly.pdbx_strand_id
1 'polypeptide(L)' 'TGKEGETFTAGSMGSYTIGKDGVISLGKPTVFDAKNIDQFNF' A
#
# COMPACT_ATOMS: atom_id res chain seq x y z
N THR A 1 14.69 -10.48 2.13
CA THR A 1 15.10 -10.59 3.56
C THR A 1 14.38 -9.61 4.47
N GLY A 2 13.39 -8.85 3.98
CA GLY A 2 12.58 -8.00 4.84
C GLY A 2 13.36 -6.83 5.47
N LYS A 3 14.55 -6.50 4.94
CA LYS A 3 15.44 -5.52 5.55
C LYS A 3 14.95 -4.11 5.24
N GLU A 4 15.15 -3.19 6.17
CA GLU A 4 14.94 -1.76 5.92
C GLU A 4 15.72 -1.32 4.66
N GLY A 5 15.06 -0.53 3.81
CA GLY A 5 15.56 -0.10 2.50
C GLY A 5 15.38 -1.12 1.36
N GLU A 6 15.04 -2.38 1.65
CA GLU A 6 14.73 -3.37 0.62
C GLU A 6 13.43 -2.96 -0.12
N THR A 7 13.42 -3.09 -1.45
CA THR A 7 12.23 -2.83 -2.27
C THR A 7 11.70 -4.13 -2.85
N PHE A 8 10.38 -4.29 -2.87
CA PHE A 8 9.71 -5.47 -3.41
C PHE A 8 8.46 -5.09 -4.21
N THR A 9 8.05 -5.96 -5.12
CA THR A 9 6.83 -5.79 -5.93
C THR A 9 5.66 -6.52 -5.28
N ALA A 10 4.57 -5.83 -5.03
CA ALA A 10 3.31 -6.34 -4.48
C ALA A 10 2.25 -6.56 -5.58
N GLY A 11 2.61 -7.31 -6.63
CA GLY A 11 1.71 -7.60 -7.75
C GLY A 11 1.14 -6.33 -8.40
N SER A 12 -0.18 -6.25 -8.50
CA SER A 12 -0.89 -5.10 -9.07
C SER A 12 -0.79 -3.81 -8.24
N MET A 13 -0.36 -3.89 -6.98
CA MET A 13 -0.20 -2.73 -6.11
C MET A 13 1.13 -1.97 -6.34
N GLY A 14 2.01 -2.50 -7.20
CA GLY A 14 3.28 -1.84 -7.56
C GLY A 14 4.42 -2.16 -6.60
N SER A 15 5.40 -1.25 -6.51
CA SER A 15 6.62 -1.44 -5.71
C SER A 15 6.56 -0.70 -4.38
N TYR A 16 6.98 -1.37 -3.31
CA TYR A 16 7.05 -0.82 -1.96
C TYR A 16 8.45 -0.96 -1.39
N THR A 17 8.85 0.02 -0.58
CA THR A 17 10.10 0.00 0.18
C THR A 17 9.80 -0.28 1.65
N ILE A 18 10.60 -1.16 2.23
CA ILE A 18 10.54 -1.48 3.65
C ILE A 18 11.18 -0.34 4.43
N GLY A 19 10.38 0.32 5.28
CA GLY A 19 10.83 1.38 6.16
C GLY A 19 11.43 0.84 7.46
N LYS A 20 11.64 1.77 8.39
CA LYS A 20 12.14 1.48 9.72
C LYS A 20 11.27 0.45 10.43
N ASP A 21 11.93 -0.45 11.16
CA ASP A 21 11.31 -1.54 11.94
C ASP A 21 10.43 -2.48 11.09
N GLY A 22 10.70 -2.55 9.78
CA GLY A 22 9.96 -3.41 8.84
C GLY A 22 8.62 -2.84 8.38
N VAL A 23 8.30 -1.59 8.70
CA VAL A 23 7.00 -0.98 8.37
C VAL A 23 6.92 -0.64 6.88
N ILE A 24 5.78 -0.96 6.27
CA ILE A 24 5.49 -0.63 4.88
C ILE A 24 4.26 0.28 4.86
N SER A 25 4.40 1.47 4.25
CA SER A 25 3.27 2.39 4.05
C SER A 25 2.60 2.10 2.71
N LEU A 26 1.29 1.89 2.73
CA LEU A 26 0.49 1.66 1.52
C LEU A 26 0.19 2.96 0.74
N GLY A 27 0.54 4.12 1.32
CA GLY A 27 0.30 5.43 0.74
C GLY A 27 -0.77 6.23 1.47
N LYS A 28 -1.42 7.15 0.76
CA LYS A 28 -2.50 7.97 1.32
C LYS A 28 -3.75 7.12 1.57
N PRO A 29 -4.56 7.43 2.60
CA PRO A 29 -5.85 6.80 2.79
C PRO A 29 -6.75 6.98 1.56
N THR A 30 -7.53 5.95 1.24
CA THR A 30 -8.62 6.06 0.26
C THR A 30 -9.72 6.95 0.84
N VAL A 31 -10.04 8.04 0.16
CA VAL A 31 -11.20 8.88 0.50
C VAL A 31 -12.40 8.36 -0.27
N PHE A 32 -13.46 8.04 0.45
CA PHE A 32 -14.71 7.56 -0.13
C PHE A 32 -15.67 8.72 -0.37
N ASP A 33 -16.25 8.76 -1.57
CA ASP A 33 -17.28 9.70 -1.96
C ASP A 33 -18.32 9.02 -2.86
N ALA A 34 -19.35 9.77 -3.28
CA ALA A 34 -20.43 9.23 -4.12
C ALA A 34 -19.95 8.68 -5.48
N LYS A 35 -18.71 8.97 -5.92
CA LYS A 35 -18.17 8.48 -7.19
C LYS A 35 -17.54 7.10 -7.06
N ASN A 36 -17.06 6.74 -5.87
CA ASN A 36 -16.30 5.51 -5.66
C ASN A 36 -16.86 4.57 -4.60
N ILE A 37 -17.82 4.99 -3.78
CA ILE A 37 -18.32 4.18 -2.68
C ILE A 37 -18.87 2.82 -3.14
N ASP A 38 -19.53 2.76 -4.30
CA ASP A 38 -20.11 1.54 -4.86
C ASP A 38 -19.08 0.56 -5.44
N GLN A 39 -17.79 0.95 -5.50
CA GLN A 39 -16.70 0.10 -6.02
C GLN A 39 -16.10 -0.82 -4.96
N PHE A 40 -16.45 -0.62 -3.68
CA PHE A 40 -15.87 -1.36 -2.56
C PHE A 40 -16.96 -2.16 -1.85
N ASN A 41 -16.68 -3.42 -1.59
CA ASN A 41 -17.56 -4.33 -0.86
C ASN A 41 -16.69 -5.15 0.10
N PHE A 42 -16.66 -4.75 1.37
CA PHE A 42 -15.82 -5.32 2.41
C PHE A 42 -16.56 -5.40 3.74
#